data_AF-A0AB37YU04-F1
#
_entry.id   AF-A0AB37YU04-F1
#
_cell.length_a   1.000
_cell.length_b   1.000
_cell.length_c   1.000
_cell.angle_alpha   90.00
_cell.angle_beta   90.00
_cell.angle_gamma   90.00
#
_symmetry.space_group_name_H-M   'P 1'
#
loop_
_entity.id
_entity.type
_entity.pdbx_description
1 polymer ?
#
loop_
_entity_poly.entity_id
_entity_poly.type
_entity_poly.pdbx_seq_one_letter_code
_entity_poly.pdbx_strand_id
1 'polypeptide(L)'
;MMFIWLPRGIAWQEVIMNSIAFGINYVGFPILMITSNQDSNLTVLIIGWTLFLGGSILNTVSELLRKSFKDNPINQGKLYTGGLFKYAIHINYLGDCIWVLGLALISNNLYSLFIPIGLFLVFVFDYIPKSDVYLQNKYGEQFTVYKQKTKKLIPFIW
;
A
#
# COMPACT_ATOMS: atom_id res chain seq x y z
N MET A 1 -7.30 -1.24 -0.05
CA MET A 1 -7.97 -0.24 0.78
C MET A 1 -7.70 -0.62 2.22
N MET A 2 -7.40 0.33 3.09
CA MET A 2 -7.36 0.04 4.52
C MET A 2 -8.81 -0.06 5.02
N PHE A 3 -9.23 -1.21 5.54
CA PHE A 3 -10.61 -1.41 5.98
C PHE A 3 -10.91 -0.77 7.34
N ILE A 4 -9.88 -0.42 8.11
CA ILE A 4 -10.00 0.13 9.45
C ILE A 4 -9.20 1.43 9.53
N TRP A 5 -9.85 2.53 9.89
CA TRP A 5 -9.16 3.80 10.07
C TRP A 5 -8.35 3.81 11.37
N LEU A 6 -7.07 4.19 11.28
CA LEU A 6 -6.17 4.29 12.42
C LEU A 6 -5.84 5.76 12.70
N PRO A 7 -6.39 6.37 13.77
CA PRO A 7 -6.09 7.76 14.10
C PRO A 7 -4.59 7.96 14.36
N ARG A 8 -3.98 8.89 13.62
CA ARG A 8 -2.60 9.36 13.84
C ARG A 8 -2.50 10.82 13.40
N GLY A 9 -1.45 11.52 13.84
CA GLY A 9 -1.10 12.82 13.27
C GLY A 9 -0.72 12.65 11.80
N ILE A 10 -1.37 13.40 10.91
CA ILE A 10 -1.16 13.35 9.45
C ILE A 10 -0.68 14.73 9.00
N ALA A 11 0.41 14.79 8.22
CA ALA A 11 0.88 16.03 7.65
C ALA A 11 -0.06 16.52 6.52
N TRP A 12 -0.18 17.83 6.31
CA TRP A 12 -1.05 18.40 5.27
C TRP A 12 -0.78 17.85 3.87
N GLN A 13 0.48 17.59 3.54
CA GLN A 13 0.86 16.97 2.27
C GLN A 13 0.27 15.55 2.12
N GLU A 14 0.29 14.75 3.19
CA GLU A 14 -0.29 13.40 3.18
C GLU A 14 -1.82 13.45 3.07
N VAL A 15 -2.48 14.45 3.70
CA VAL A 15 -3.92 14.67 3.53
C VAL A 15 -4.26 14.92 2.07
N ILE A 16 -3.60 15.89 1.43
CA ILE A 16 -3.86 16.25 0.04
C ILE A 16 -3.65 15.06 -0.90
N MET A 17 -2.53 14.35 -0.74
CA MET A 17 -2.24 13.18 -1.58
C MET A 17 -3.25 12.05 -1.39
N ASN A 18 -3.66 11.77 -0.16
CA ASN A 18 -4.67 10.76 0.11
C ASN A 18 -6.03 11.19 -0.46
N SER A 19 -6.40 12.47 -0.38
CA SER A 19 -7.63 12.99 -1.00
C SER A 19 -7.62 12.83 -2.51
N ILE A 20 -6.50 13.13 -3.19
CA ILE A 20 -6.35 12.90 -4.63
C ILE A 20 -6.50 11.41 -4.95
N ALA A 21 -5.82 10.54 -4.18
CA ALA A 21 -5.93 9.10 -4.36
C ALA A 21 -7.37 8.61 -4.17
N PHE A 22 -8.10 9.11 -3.17
CA PHE A 22 -9.52 8.80 -3.00
C PHE A 22 -10.37 9.29 -4.17
N GLY A 23 -10.11 10.49 -4.70
CA GLY A 23 -10.78 10.98 -5.90
C GLY A 23 -10.58 10.05 -7.10
N ILE A 24 -9.34 9.63 -7.35
CA ILE A 24 -9.03 8.66 -8.42
C ILE A 24 -9.76 7.33 -8.19
N ASN A 25 -9.78 6.83 -6.95
CA ASN A 25 -10.36 5.52 -6.65
C ASN A 25 -11.89 5.51 -6.70
N TYR A 26 -12.55 6.55 -6.16
CA TYR A 26 -14.01 6.62 -6.03
C TYR A 26 -14.71 7.32 -7.20
N VAL A 27 -13.98 8.08 -8.02
CA VAL A 27 -14.54 8.78 -9.18
C VAL A 27 -13.83 8.33 -10.46
N GLY A 28 -12.50 8.27 -10.46
CA GLY A 28 -11.71 7.89 -11.64
C GLY A 28 -12.01 6.48 -12.15
N PHE A 29 -11.87 5.44 -11.32
CA PHE A 29 -12.16 4.06 -11.74
C PHE A 29 -13.62 3.85 -12.18
N PRO A 30 -14.64 4.36 -11.46
CA PRO A 30 -16.02 4.27 -11.94
C PRO A 30 -16.25 4.95 -13.30
N ILE A 31 -15.66 6.13 -13.55
CA ILE A 31 -15.75 6.78 -14.87
C ILE A 31 -15.11 5.91 -15.96
N LEU A 32 -13.93 5.36 -15.69
CA LEU A 32 -13.24 4.47 -16.63
C LEU A 32 -14.03 3.18 -16.90
N MET A 33 -14.75 2.68 -15.90
CA MET A 33 -15.63 1.53 -16.04
C MET A 33 -16.84 1.83 -16.92
N ILE A 34 -17.52 2.96 -16.71
CA ILE A 34 -18.70 3.37 -17.51
C ILE A 34 -18.32 3.69 -18.96
N THR A 35 -17.12 4.23 -19.17
CA THR A 35 -16.60 4.57 -20.51
C THR A 35 -15.90 3.40 -21.19
N SER A 36 -15.87 2.22 -20.57
CA SER A 36 -15.29 1.04 -21.19
C SER A 36 -16.17 0.55 -22.33
N ASN A 37 -15.57 0.42 -23.52
CA ASN A 37 -16.18 -0.23 -24.68
C ASN A 37 -15.82 -1.72 -24.78
N GLN A 38 -15.23 -2.30 -23.73
CA GLN A 38 -14.80 -3.70 -23.71
C GLN A 38 -15.88 -4.58 -23.11
N ASP A 39 -16.15 -5.72 -23.76
CA ASP A 39 -17.01 -6.74 -23.17
C ASP A 39 -16.43 -7.22 -21.84
N SER A 40 -17.33 -7.43 -20.87
CA SER A 40 -16.92 -7.86 -19.54
C SER A 40 -16.42 -9.30 -19.58
N ASN A 41 -15.17 -9.51 -19.16
CA ASN A 41 -14.60 -10.84 -19.01
C ASN A 41 -14.71 -11.29 -17.54
N LEU A 42 -15.54 -12.30 -17.28
CA LEU A 42 -15.79 -12.81 -15.93
C LEU A 42 -14.50 -13.25 -15.22
N THR A 43 -13.56 -13.87 -15.94
CA THR A 43 -12.28 -14.29 -15.37
C THR A 43 -11.46 -13.08 -14.90
N VAL A 44 -11.41 -12.02 -15.70
CA VAL A 44 -10.71 -10.77 -15.34
C VAL A 44 -11.36 -10.13 -14.11
N LEU A 45 -12.69 -10.12 -14.03
CA LEU A 45 -13.42 -9.59 -12.87
C LEU A 45 -13.12 -10.39 -11.59
N ILE A 46 -13.11 -11.72 -11.65
CA ILE A 46 -12.78 -12.59 -10.51
C ILE A 46 -11.35 -12.34 -10.03
N ILE A 47 -10.39 -12.23 -10.96
CA ILE A 47 -9.00 -11.91 -10.63
C ILE A 47 -8.92 -10.51 -10.00
N GLY A 48 -9.60 -9.52 -10.58
CA GLY A 48 -9.64 -8.15 -10.08
C GLY A 48 -10.16 -8.06 -8.65
N TRP A 49 -11.28 -8.71 -8.35
CA TRP A 49 -11.83 -8.78 -6.99
C TRP A 49 -10.91 -9.52 -6.01
N THR A 50 -10.30 -10.61 -6.46
CA THR A 50 -9.34 -11.36 -5.65
C THR A 50 -8.14 -10.51 -5.27
N LEU A 51 -7.57 -9.75 -6.22
CA LEU A 51 -6.48 -8.81 -5.97
C LEU A 51 -6.94 -7.65 -5.08
N PHE A 52 -8.12 -7.09 -5.33
CA PHE A 52 -8.67 -6.01 -4.51
C PHE A 52 -8.79 -6.42 -3.04
N LEU A 53 -9.43 -7.57 -2.77
CA LEU A 53 -9.61 -8.07 -1.41
C LEU A 53 -8.28 -8.50 -0.80
N GLY A 54 -7.46 -9.26 -1.54
CA GLY A 54 -6.16 -9.75 -1.06
C GLY A 54 -5.19 -8.62 -0.70
N GLY A 55 -5.05 -7.62 -1.58
CA GLY A 55 -4.22 -6.43 -1.32
C GLY A 55 -4.73 -5.60 -0.16
N SER A 56 -6.05 -5.47 -0.02
CA SER A 56 -6.68 -4.73 1.09
C SER A 56 -6.49 -5.44 2.44
N ILE A 57 -6.58 -6.78 2.47
CA ILE A 57 -6.28 -7.59 3.64
C ILE A 57 -4.79 -7.46 4.00
N LEU A 58 -3.88 -7.60 3.02
CA LEU A 58 -2.44 -7.48 3.23
C LEU A 58 -2.09 -6.12 3.86
N ASN A 59 -2.62 -5.03 3.31
CA ASN A 59 -2.43 -3.69 3.85
C ASN A 59 -2.99 -3.58 5.28
N THR A 60 -4.28 -3.89 5.47
CA THR A 60 -4.97 -3.72 6.76
C THR A 60 -4.33 -4.55 7.87
N VAL A 61 -4.09 -5.83 7.63
CA VAL A 61 -3.53 -6.74 8.64
C VAL A 61 -2.12 -6.31 9.03
N SER A 62 -1.29 -5.89 8.06
CA SER A 62 0.05 -5.39 8.37
C SER A 62 0.01 -4.20 9.34
N GLU A 63 -0.87 -3.23 9.09
CA GLU A 63 -1.03 -2.05 9.93
C GLU A 63 -1.59 -2.38 11.32
N LEU A 64 -2.57 -3.29 11.42
CA LEU A 64 -3.12 -3.72 12.70
C LEU A 64 -2.07 -4.39 13.59
N LEU A 65 -1.26 -5.29 13.01
CA LEU A 65 -0.17 -5.95 13.72
C LEU A 65 0.88 -4.94 14.21
N ARG A 66 1.22 -3.95 13.37
CA ARG A 66 2.15 -2.88 13.72
C ARG A 66 1.59 -1.94 14.80
N LYS A 67 0.30 -1.65 14.74
CA LYS A 67 -0.39 -0.82 15.73
C LYS A 67 -0.37 -1.48 17.11
N SER A 68 -0.79 -2.74 17.20
CA SER A 68 -0.77 -3.49 18.46
C SER A 68 0.62 -3.51 19.11
N PHE A 69 1.68 -3.64 18.31
CA PHE A 69 3.05 -3.53 18.81
C PHE A 69 3.38 -2.13 19.35
N LYS A 70 3.02 -1.06 18.63
CA LYS A 70 3.32 0.33 18.99
C LYS A 70 2.53 0.84 20.18
N ASP A 71 1.31 0.33 20.39
CA ASP A 71 0.44 0.73 21.51
C ASP A 71 0.91 0.13 22.84
N ASN A 72 1.81 -0.87 22.82
CA ASN A 72 2.40 -1.45 24.04
C ASN A 72 3.57 -0.57 24.56
N PRO A 73 3.49 -0.03 25.80
CA PRO A 73 4.54 0.82 26.37
C PRO A 73 5.93 0.17 26.44
N ILE A 74 6.00 -1.16 26.58
CA ILE A 74 7.27 -1.90 26.63
C ILE A 74 8.04 -1.83 25.30
N ASN A 75 7.36 -1.48 24.21
CA ASN A 75 7.93 -1.35 22.88
C ASN A 75 8.27 0.08 22.49
N GLN A 76 8.17 1.05 23.41
CA GLN A 76 8.61 2.41 23.16
C GLN A 76 10.08 2.44 22.71
N GLY A 77 10.36 3.17 21.63
CA GLY A 77 11.69 3.24 21.02
C GLY A 77 12.10 2.03 20.17
N LYS A 78 11.29 0.96 20.11
CA LYS A 78 11.61 -0.24 19.31
C LYS A 78 10.99 -0.18 17.91
N LEU A 79 11.75 -0.63 16.92
CA LEU A 79 11.28 -0.79 15.55
C LEU A 79 10.48 -2.08 15.40
N TYR A 80 9.30 -1.99 14.79
CA TYR A 80 8.51 -3.17 14.46
C TYR A 80 9.01 -3.83 13.17
N THR A 81 9.46 -5.08 13.29
CA THR A 81 9.98 -5.91 12.17
C THR A 81 9.27 -7.26 12.07
N GLY A 82 8.25 -7.50 12.90
CA GLY A 82 7.51 -8.76 12.99
C GLY A 82 6.33 -8.87 12.03
N GLY A 83 5.54 -9.94 12.19
CA GLY A 83 4.32 -10.13 11.40
C GLY A 83 4.60 -10.21 9.90
N LEU A 84 3.88 -9.40 9.11
CA LEU A 84 4.06 -9.32 7.66
C LEU A 84 5.27 -8.47 7.25
N PHE A 85 5.74 -7.59 8.13
CA PHE A 85 6.90 -6.73 7.85
C PHE A 85 8.19 -7.55 7.72
N LYS A 86 8.28 -8.74 8.32
CA LYS A 86 9.43 -9.63 8.11
C LYS A 86 9.68 -10.01 6.63
N TYR A 87 8.66 -9.93 5.77
CA TYR A 87 8.76 -10.26 4.34
C TYR A 87 9.13 -9.05 3.47
N ALA A 88 8.63 -7.85 3.82
CA ALA A 88 9.02 -6.60 3.18
C ALA A 88 8.85 -5.41 4.15
N ILE A 89 9.79 -4.45 4.11
CA ILE A 89 9.80 -3.25 4.95
C ILE A 89 8.53 -2.40 4.76
N HIS A 90 8.03 -2.34 3.54
CA HIS A 90 6.88 -1.57 3.11
C HIS A 90 5.78 -2.49 2.56
N ILE A 91 5.55 -3.63 3.22
CA ILE A 91 4.56 -4.64 2.80
C ILE A 91 3.13 -4.08 2.68
N ASN A 92 2.81 -3.05 3.48
CA ASN A 92 1.55 -2.31 3.39
C ASN A 92 1.41 -1.59 2.04
N TYR A 93 2.49 -0.98 1.51
CA TYR A 93 2.49 -0.36 0.18
C TYR A 93 2.37 -1.39 -0.94
N LEU A 94 2.91 -2.60 -0.76
CA LEU A 94 2.66 -3.69 -1.70
C LEU A 94 1.17 -4.05 -1.72
N GLY A 95 0.55 -4.15 -0.53
CA GLY A 95 -0.90 -4.27 -0.42
C GLY A 95 -1.62 -3.18 -1.23
N ASP A 96 -1.14 -1.94 -1.13
CA ASP A 96 -1.67 -0.81 -1.89
C ASP A 96 -1.59 -0.97 -3.40
N CYS A 97 -0.43 -1.34 -3.93
CA CYS A 97 -0.26 -1.66 -5.34
C CYS A 97 -1.22 -2.77 -5.81
N ILE A 98 -1.36 -3.84 -5.01
CA ILE A 98 -2.16 -5.01 -5.37
C ILE A 98 -3.65 -4.66 -5.43
N TRP A 99 -4.19 -3.93 -4.45
CA TRP A 99 -5.62 -3.65 -4.48
C TRP A 99 -6.00 -2.61 -5.52
N VAL A 100 -5.13 -1.64 -5.82
CA VAL A 100 -5.36 -0.67 -6.91
C VAL A 100 -5.25 -1.34 -8.28
N LEU A 101 -4.35 -2.31 -8.44
CA LEU A 101 -4.34 -3.18 -9.63
C LEU A 101 -5.66 -3.95 -9.76
N GLY A 102 -6.19 -4.46 -8.65
CA GLY A 102 -7.52 -5.09 -8.62
C GLY A 102 -8.63 -4.18 -9.15
N LEU A 103 -8.66 -2.91 -8.72
CA LEU A 103 -9.62 -1.93 -9.25
C LEU A 103 -9.44 -1.64 -10.74
N ALA A 104 -8.19 -1.57 -11.22
CA ALA A 104 -7.92 -1.40 -12.64
C ALA A 104 -8.49 -2.55 -13.46
N LEU A 105 -8.35 -3.80 -13.00
CA LEU A 105 -8.94 -4.96 -13.67
C LEU A 105 -10.47 -4.95 -13.58
N ILE A 106 -11.06 -4.60 -12.44
CA ILE A 106 -12.51 -4.52 -12.25
C ILE A 106 -13.14 -3.49 -13.19
N SER A 107 -12.45 -2.36 -13.42
CA SER A 107 -12.93 -1.32 -14.34
C SER A 107 -13.00 -1.77 -15.80
N ASN A 108 -12.41 -2.91 -16.14
CA ASN A 108 -12.38 -3.49 -17.49
C ASN A 108 -11.97 -2.48 -18.57
N ASN A 109 -10.99 -1.62 -18.27
CA ASN A 109 -10.52 -0.57 -19.18
C ASN A 109 -8.99 -0.54 -19.15
N LEU A 110 -8.35 -0.63 -20.31
CA LEU A 110 -6.89 -0.69 -20.41
C LEU A 110 -6.20 0.57 -19.89
N TYR A 111 -6.83 1.75 -20.05
CA TYR A 111 -6.28 3.01 -19.55
C TYR A 111 -6.22 3.05 -18.02
N SER A 112 -7.03 2.24 -17.33
CA SER A 112 -7.01 2.10 -15.88
C SER A 112 -5.69 1.57 -15.35
N LEU A 113 -4.91 0.84 -16.16
CA LEU A 113 -3.62 0.27 -15.77
C LEU A 113 -2.55 1.35 -15.54
N PHE A 114 -2.72 2.56 -16.08
CA PHE A 114 -1.81 3.68 -15.79
C PHE A 114 -1.87 4.11 -14.32
N ILE A 115 -2.99 3.90 -13.63
CA ILE A 115 -3.17 4.28 -12.22
C ILE A 115 -2.29 3.43 -11.28
N PRO A 116 -2.35 2.08 -11.27
CA PRO A 116 -1.47 1.27 -10.43
C PRO A 116 0.01 1.41 -10.80
N ILE A 117 0.34 1.63 -12.09
CA ILE A 117 1.73 1.93 -12.51
C ILE A 117 2.19 3.25 -11.88
N GLY A 118 1.39 4.31 -11.99
CA GLY A 118 1.69 5.60 -11.38
C GLY A 118 1.86 5.50 -9.87
N LEU A 119 0.97 4.77 -9.18
CA LEU A 119 1.07 4.52 -7.75
C LEU A 119 2.38 3.80 -7.38
N PHE A 120 2.73 2.75 -8.13
CA PHE A 120 3.98 2.02 -7.92
C PHE A 120 5.20 2.94 -8.06
N LEU A 121 5.23 3.79 -9.08
CA LEU A 121 6.32 4.76 -9.29
C LEU A 121 6.39 5.79 -8.14
N VAL A 122 5.24 6.31 -7.69
CA VAL A 122 5.18 7.22 -6.53
C VAL A 122 5.71 6.55 -5.26
N PHE A 123 5.39 5.27 -5.03
CA PHE A 123 5.96 4.55 -3.90
C PHE A 123 7.47 4.37 -4.03
N VAL A 124 7.96 3.91 -5.18
CA VAL A 124 9.37 3.62 -5.43
C VAL A 124 10.24 4.88 -5.32
N PHE A 125 9.81 5.98 -5.94
CA PHE A 125 10.64 7.17 -6.10
C PHE A 125 10.41 8.25 -5.06
N ASP A 126 9.27 8.23 -4.33
CA ASP A 126 8.95 9.28 -3.36
C ASP A 126 8.72 8.74 -1.94
N TYR A 127 7.70 7.92 -1.74
CA TYR A 127 7.27 7.51 -0.39
C TYR A 127 8.28 6.58 0.30
N ILE A 128 8.80 5.57 -0.40
CA ILE A 128 9.77 4.62 0.17
C ILE A 128 11.06 5.34 0.58
N PRO A 129 11.70 6.18 -0.26
CA PRO A 129 12.86 6.97 0.16
C PRO A 129 12.60 7.85 1.39
N LYS A 130 11.48 8.58 1.42
CA LYS A 130 11.10 9.43 2.57
C LYS A 130 10.87 8.59 3.83
N SER A 131 10.21 7.44 3.71
CA SER A 131 9.95 6.51 4.80
C SER A 131 11.23 5.88 5.33
N ASP A 132 12.15 5.47 4.45
CA ASP A 132 13.47 4.94 4.83
C ASP A 132 14.28 5.99 5.61
N VAL A 133 14.29 7.26 5.18
CA VAL A 133 14.96 8.36 5.89
C VAL A 133 14.34 8.58 7.27
N TYR A 134 13.01 8.60 7.35
CA TYR A 134 12.29 8.72 8.63
C TYR A 134 12.64 7.57 9.59
N LEU A 135 12.63 6.32 9.10
CA LEU A 135 12.96 5.15 9.89
C LEU A 135 14.43 5.16 10.35
N GLN A 136 15.34 5.56 9.47
CA GLN A 136 16.76 5.71 9.80
C GLN A 136 16.97 6.74 10.91
N ASN A 137 16.36 7.92 10.79
CA ASN A 137 16.48 9.00 11.77
C ASN A 137 15.87 8.63 13.12
N LYS A 138 14.76 7.88 13.12
CA LYS A 138 14.03 7.50 14.34
C LYS A 138 14.61 6.29 15.07
N TYR A 139 15.10 5.29 14.34
CA TYR A 139 15.46 3.98 14.89
C TYR A 139 16.94 3.62 14.73
N GLY A 140 17.71 4.41 13.97
CA GLY A 140 19.16 4.25 13.83
C GLY A 140 19.56 2.84 13.42
N GLU A 141 20.43 2.23 14.24
CA GLU A 141 20.99 0.89 14.00
C GLU A 141 19.93 -0.20 13.84
N GLN A 142 18.79 -0.12 14.53
CA GLN A 142 17.70 -1.10 14.39
C GLN A 142 17.20 -1.16 12.95
N PHE A 143 17.07 0.01 12.29
CA PHE A 143 16.66 0.07 10.89
C PHE A 143 17.78 -0.39 9.94
N THR A 144 19.04 -0.06 10.24
CA THR A 144 20.19 -0.55 9.49
C THR A 144 20.22 -2.07 9.43
N VAL A 145 20.08 -2.75 10.58
CA VAL A 145 20.04 -4.22 10.66
C VAL A 145 18.84 -4.80 9.93
N TYR A 146 17.68 -4.16 10.05
CA TYR A 146 16.46 -4.60 9.38
C TYR A 146 16.59 -4.52 7.84
N LYS A 147 17.12 -3.40 7.35
CA LYS A 147 17.32 -3.14 5.91
C LYS A 147 18.31 -4.12 5.25
N GLN A 148 19.24 -4.69 6.01
CA GLN A 148 20.16 -5.72 5.50
C GLN A 148 19.46 -7.07 5.28
N LYS A 149 18.42 -7.37 6.05
CA LYS A 149 17.77 -8.70 6.07
C LYS A 149 16.46 -8.75 5.30
N THR A 150 15.82 -7.59 5.08
CA THR A 150 14.47 -7.50 4.54
C THR A 150 14.43 -6.60 3.31
N LYS A 151 13.76 -7.08 2.26
CA LYS A 151 13.49 -6.35 1.02
C LYS A 151 12.50 -5.19 1.27
N LYS A 152 12.55 -4.15 0.45
CA LYS A 152 11.77 -2.92 0.60
C LYS A 152 10.28 -3.16 0.37
N LEU A 153 9.88 -3.70 -0.78
CA LEU A 153 8.49 -3.69 -1.23
C LEU A 153 8.02 -5.08 -1.66
N ILE A 154 8.75 -5.75 -2.55
CA ILE A 154 8.36 -7.05 -3.10
C ILE A 154 9.18 -8.14 -2.41
N PRO A 155 8.55 -9.03 -1.63
CA PRO A 155 9.23 -10.11 -0.92
C PRO A 155 10.17 -10.87 -1.85
N PHE A 156 11.39 -11.13 -1.37
CA PHE A 156 12.45 -11.86 -2.08
C PHE A 156 13.01 -11.18 -3.35
N ILE A 157 12.44 -10.07 -3.81
CA ILE A 157 12.86 -9.37 -5.03
C ILE A 157 13.53 -8.04 -4.69
N TRP A 158 12.78 -7.05 -4.21
CA TRP A 158 13.28 -5.69 -3.98
C TRP A 158 12.69 -5.04 -2.76
#